data_AF-V5GTG6-F1
#
_entry.id   AF-V5GTG6-F1
#
_cell.length_a   1.000
_cell.length_b   1.000
_cell.length_c   1.000
_cell.angle_alpha   90.00
_cell.angle_beta   90.00
_cell.angle_gamma   90.00
#
_symmetry.space_group_name_H-M   'P 1'
#
loop_
_entity.id
_entity.type
_entity.pdbx_description
1 polymer ?
#
loop_
_entity_poly.entity_id
_entity_poly.type
_entity_poly.pdbx_seq_one_letter_code
_entity_poly.pdbx_strand_id
1 'polypeptide(L)'
;DKGKPMLFESNTYPNLDFNISHQGDYVVLAGECSNVKLGVDVMKLEYSGGKSLGEFFRLMTKNFSPEEWVTIKSSGTEKQQTAMFCRHWCLKESYVKAIGVGITTNLQDISFKVNTSVLNKNSIVDDTELYIKGMKVNWKFQEMLLDDQ
;
A
#
# COMPACT_ATOMS: atom_id res chain seq x y z
N ASP A 1 -17.78 -1.66 12.99
CA ASP A 1 -18.36 -0.37 12.53
C ASP A 1 -17.39 0.61 11.89
N LYS A 2 -16.60 0.20 10.89
CA LYS A 2 -15.76 1.12 10.08
C LYS A 2 -15.90 0.91 8.56
N GLY A 3 -16.95 0.22 8.12
CA GLY A 3 -17.24 -0.01 6.70
C GLY A 3 -16.42 -1.11 6.01
N LYS A 4 -15.49 -1.81 6.68
CA LYS A 4 -14.83 -3.00 6.13
C LYS A 4 -15.89 -4.10 5.91
N PRO A 5 -16.12 -4.58 4.68
CA PRO A 5 -17.01 -5.70 4.43
C PRO A 5 -16.50 -6.97 5.13
N MET A 6 -17.40 -7.82 5.61
CA MET A 6 -17.07 -9.07 6.28
C MET A 6 -18.09 -10.14 5.88
N LEU A 7 -17.66 -11.40 5.84
CA LEU A 7 -18.57 -12.52 5.67
C LEU A 7 -19.27 -12.78 7.01
N PHE A 8 -20.60 -12.81 7.00
CA PHE A 8 -21.36 -13.20 8.17
C PHE A 8 -21.19 -14.71 8.42
N GLU A 9 -21.03 -15.08 9.70
CA GLU A 9 -20.75 -16.41 10.22
C GLU A 9 -21.00 -17.57 9.25
N SER A 10 -19.92 -18.21 8.78
CA SER A 10 -19.95 -19.34 7.86
C SER A 10 -19.38 -20.58 8.54
N ASN A 11 -20.23 -21.59 8.77
CA ASN A 11 -19.79 -22.90 9.28
C ASN A 11 -18.83 -23.61 8.31
N THR A 12 -18.88 -23.27 7.01
CA THR A 12 -18.01 -23.85 5.98
C THR A 12 -16.65 -23.14 5.94
N TYR A 13 -16.60 -21.84 6.20
CA TYR A 13 -15.39 -21.03 6.14
C TYR A 13 -15.28 -20.09 7.36
N PRO A 14 -15.04 -20.65 8.56
CA PRO A 14 -15.14 -19.89 9.82
C PRO A 14 -14.09 -18.80 9.97
N ASN A 15 -12.99 -18.88 9.21
CA ASN A 15 -11.84 -17.98 9.29
C ASN A 15 -11.60 -17.19 7.99
N LEU A 16 -12.56 -17.18 7.06
CA LEU A 16 -12.40 -16.45 5.81
C LEU A 16 -12.48 -14.94 6.07
N ASP A 17 -11.35 -14.26 5.89
CA ASP A 17 -11.30 -12.80 5.78
C ASP A 17 -11.03 -12.42 4.32
N PHE A 18 -11.53 -11.26 3.91
CA PHE A 18 -11.26 -10.72 2.59
C PHE A 18 -11.12 -9.20 2.63
N ASN A 19 -10.44 -8.67 1.63
CA ASN A 19 -10.35 -7.24 1.41
C ASN A 19 -10.42 -6.95 -0.09
N ILE A 20 -10.96 -5.77 -0.41
CA ILE A 20 -11.18 -5.31 -1.77
C ILE A 20 -10.61 -3.91 -1.93
N SER A 21 -10.05 -3.63 -3.10
CA SER A 21 -9.73 -2.27 -3.52
C SER A 21 -10.04 -2.09 -5.00
N HIS A 22 -10.18 -0.84 -5.43
CA HIS A 22 -10.34 -0.50 -6.83
C HIS A 22 -9.73 0.87 -7.11
N GLN A 23 -9.06 1.01 -8.25
CA GLN A 23 -8.60 2.29 -8.77
C GLN A 23 -8.28 2.13 -10.27
N GLY A 24 -8.57 3.18 -11.04
CA GLY A 24 -8.43 3.11 -12.49
C GLY A 24 -9.34 2.03 -13.07
N ASP A 25 -8.78 1.16 -13.89
CA ASP A 25 -9.51 0.11 -14.60
C ASP A 25 -9.56 -1.22 -13.83
N TYR A 26 -8.99 -1.28 -12.62
CA TYR A 26 -8.88 -2.52 -11.85
C TYR A 26 -9.71 -2.51 -10.57
N VAL A 27 -10.26 -3.68 -10.28
CA VAL A 27 -10.75 -4.10 -8.96
C VAL A 27 -9.89 -5.30 -8.53
N VAL A 28 -9.36 -5.26 -7.32
CA VAL A 28 -8.57 -6.34 -6.73
C VAL A 28 -9.26 -6.88 -5.49
N LEU A 29 -9.21 -8.19 -5.30
CA LEU A 29 -9.73 -8.89 -4.14
C LEU A 29 -8.65 -9.84 -3.61
N ALA A 30 -8.40 -9.78 -2.31
CA ALA A 30 -7.61 -10.76 -1.59
C ALA A 30 -8.51 -11.47 -0.59
N GLY A 31 -8.38 -12.79 -0.47
CA GLY A 31 -9.08 -13.62 0.51
C GLY A 31 -8.16 -14.67 1.11
N GLU A 32 -8.31 -14.94 2.40
CA GLU A 32 -7.49 -15.90 3.15
C GLU A 32 -8.35 -16.61 4.20
N CYS A 33 -8.11 -17.91 4.39
CA CYS A 33 -8.82 -18.76 5.36
C CYS A 33 -7.99 -19.05 6.62
N SER A 34 -6.71 -18.69 6.61
CA SER A 34 -5.84 -18.68 7.77
C SER A 34 -6.19 -17.43 8.57
N ASN A 35 -6.48 -17.54 9.87
CA ASN A 35 -6.89 -16.43 10.74
C ASN A 35 -5.79 -15.33 10.85
N VAL A 36 -5.67 -14.49 9.82
CA VAL A 36 -4.67 -13.44 9.64
C VAL A 36 -5.37 -12.14 9.28
N LYS A 37 -4.72 -11.02 9.58
CA LYS A 37 -5.21 -9.71 9.12
C LYS A 37 -4.85 -9.53 7.65
N LEU A 38 -5.88 -9.29 6.83
CA LEU A 38 -5.72 -9.15 5.38
C LEU A 38 -6.19 -7.79 4.88
N GLY A 39 -5.37 -7.16 4.04
CA GLY A 39 -5.66 -5.91 3.35
C GLY A 39 -5.01 -5.91 1.97
N VAL A 40 -5.70 -5.32 1.00
CA VAL A 40 -5.23 -5.20 -0.38
C VAL A 40 -5.46 -3.77 -0.85
N ASP A 41 -4.56 -3.27 -1.68
CA ASP A 41 -4.75 -2.02 -2.36
C ASP A 41 -4.20 -2.06 -3.79
N VAL A 42 -4.70 -1.19 -4.65
CA VAL A 42 -4.26 -1.05 -6.04
C VAL A 42 -4.21 0.43 -6.40
N MET A 43 -3.17 0.84 -7.12
CA MET A 43 -3.02 2.22 -7.55
C MET A 43 -2.58 2.32 -8.99
N LYS A 44 -3.17 3.30 -9.69
CA LYS A 44 -2.68 3.73 -11.00
C LYS A 44 -1.41 4.57 -10.82
N LEU A 45 -0.39 4.33 -11.64
CA LEU A 45 0.90 5.02 -11.57
C LEU A 45 0.87 6.40 -12.23
N GLU A 46 -0.14 7.20 -11.90
CA GLU A 46 -0.40 8.48 -12.53
C GLU A 46 -0.64 9.56 -11.48
N TYR A 47 -0.05 10.73 -11.71
CA TYR A 47 -0.36 11.96 -10.99
C TYR A 47 -1.05 12.94 -11.95
N SER A 48 -2.31 13.25 -11.68
CA SER A 48 -3.15 14.15 -12.49
C SER A 48 -3.55 15.43 -11.75
N GLY A 49 -2.98 15.68 -10.58
CA GLY A 49 -3.22 16.93 -9.87
C GLY A 49 -2.56 18.08 -10.62
N GLY A 50 -3.31 19.12 -10.99
CA GLY A 50 -2.80 20.26 -11.78
C GLY A 50 -1.73 21.14 -11.11
N LYS A 51 -0.95 20.60 -10.18
CA LYS A 51 0.20 21.24 -9.52
C LYS A 51 1.49 20.58 -10.01
N SER A 52 2.63 21.19 -9.72
CA SER A 52 3.91 20.51 -9.96
C SER A 52 4.06 19.29 -9.04
N LEU A 53 4.83 18.28 -9.46
CA LEU A 53 5.11 17.10 -8.63
C LEU A 53 5.75 17.48 -7.29
N GLY A 54 6.65 18.47 -7.30
CA GLY A 54 7.28 19.00 -6.09
C GLY A 54 6.28 19.61 -5.10
N GLU A 55 5.30 20.39 -5.58
CA GLU A 55 4.23 20.93 -4.72
C GLU A 55 3.32 19.85 -4.19
N PHE A 56 3.00 18.84 -5.00
CA PHE A 56 2.24 17.68 -4.57
C PHE A 56 2.94 16.94 -3.43
N PHE A 57 4.23 16.61 -3.60
CA PHE A 57 5.02 15.97 -2.56
C PHE A 57 5.10 16.81 -1.29
N ARG A 58 5.22 18.14 -1.42
CA ARG A 58 5.18 19.05 -0.27
C ARG A 58 3.86 18.91 0.50
N LEU A 59 2.72 18.82 -0.18
CA LEU A 59 1.41 18.66 0.47
C LEU A 59 1.26 17.29 1.16
N MET A 60 1.81 16.23 0.56
CA MET A 60 1.76 14.86 1.09
C MET A 60 2.82 14.59 2.18
N THR A 61 3.69 15.56 2.48
CA THR A 61 4.84 15.36 3.39
C THR A 61 4.43 14.68 4.70
N LYS A 62 3.27 15.04 5.25
CA LYS A 62 2.76 14.54 6.54
C LYS A 62 2.30 13.08 6.51
N ASN A 63 2.28 12.42 5.35
CA ASN A 63 1.79 11.06 5.22
C ASN A 63 2.90 10.00 5.11
N PHE A 64 4.14 10.42 4.91
CA PHE A 64 5.28 9.50 4.77
C PHE A 64 6.38 9.88 5.76
N SER A 65 7.13 8.88 6.19
CA SER A 65 8.33 9.04 6.99
C SER A 65 9.47 9.69 6.18
N PRO A 66 10.46 10.29 6.85
CA PRO A 66 11.64 10.84 6.17
C PRO A 66 12.36 9.83 5.26
N GLU A 67 12.47 8.58 5.68
CA GLU A 67 13.16 7.49 4.96
C GLU A 67 12.42 7.11 3.66
N GLU A 68 11.09 7.07 3.71
CA GLU A 68 10.24 6.87 2.52
C GLU A 68 10.42 8.05 1.54
N TRP A 69 10.46 9.29 2.05
CA TRP A 69 10.68 10.45 1.19
C TRP A 69 12.04 10.46 0.51
N VAL A 70 13.09 9.99 1.20
CA VAL A 70 14.41 9.81 0.58
C VAL A 70 14.31 8.81 -0.59
N THR A 71 13.65 7.67 -0.38
CA THR A 71 13.46 6.64 -1.41
C THR A 71 12.63 7.16 -2.59
N ILE A 72 11.50 7.82 -2.32
CA ILE A 72 10.60 8.39 -3.34
C ILE A 72 11.34 9.43 -4.18
N LYS A 73 11.99 10.40 -3.56
CA LYS A 73 12.64 11.52 -4.27
C LYS A 73 13.92 11.14 -4.99
N SER A 74 14.58 10.06 -4.58
CA SER A 74 15.80 9.55 -5.23
C SER A 74 15.53 8.60 -6.41
N SER A 75 14.26 8.29 -6.71
CA SER A 75 13.87 7.31 -7.75
C SER A 75 14.15 7.74 -9.21
N GLY A 76 14.77 8.91 -9.45
CA GLY A 76 15.17 9.37 -10.77
C GLY A 76 14.18 10.36 -11.38
N THR A 77 13.63 10.03 -12.56
CA THR A 77 12.69 10.89 -13.31
C THR A 77 11.38 11.13 -12.53
N GLU A 78 10.63 12.18 -12.86
CA GLU A 78 9.32 12.46 -12.25
C GLU A 78 8.34 11.28 -12.38
N LYS A 79 8.40 10.53 -13.50
CA LYS A 79 7.60 9.32 -13.69
C LYS A 79 7.98 8.23 -12.68
N GLN A 80 9.28 8.00 -12.46
CA GLN A 80 9.75 7.03 -11.48
C GLN A 80 9.46 7.46 -10.04
N GLN A 81 9.58 8.76 -9.74
CA GLN A 81 9.20 9.30 -8.43
C GLN A 81 7.70 9.15 -8.16
N THR A 82 6.86 9.42 -9.17
CA THR A 82 5.41 9.18 -9.11
C THR A 82 5.10 7.70 -8.86
N ALA A 83 5.76 6.80 -9.60
CA ALA A 83 5.58 5.37 -9.42
C ALA A 83 5.98 4.91 -8.00
N MET A 84 7.12 5.39 -7.49
CA MET A 84 7.58 5.07 -6.14
C MET A 84 6.66 5.65 -5.05
N PHE A 85 6.12 6.85 -5.28
CA PHE A 85 5.10 7.44 -4.41
C PHE A 85 3.84 6.57 -4.36
N CYS A 86 3.28 6.20 -5.52
CA CYS A 86 2.08 5.34 -5.59
C CYS A 86 2.34 3.99 -4.91
N ARG A 87 3.52 3.39 -5.12
CA ARG A 87 3.90 2.14 -4.45
C ARG A 87 3.85 2.26 -2.92
N HIS A 88 4.48 3.29 -2.35
CA HIS A 88 4.47 3.50 -0.89
C HIS A 88 3.07 3.85 -0.37
N TRP A 89 2.27 4.62 -1.13
CA TRP A 89 0.89 4.91 -0.76
C TRP A 89 0.07 3.60 -0.72
N CYS A 90 0.22 2.73 -1.72
CA CYS A 90 -0.43 1.41 -1.81
C CYS A 90 -0.06 0.48 -0.65
N LEU A 91 1.21 0.46 -0.25
CA LEU A 91 1.67 -0.26 0.92
C LEU A 91 1.01 0.25 2.22
N LYS A 92 0.95 1.57 2.42
CA LYS A 92 0.30 2.16 3.60
C LYS A 92 -1.20 1.85 3.64
N GLU A 93 -1.90 2.05 2.53
CA GLU A 93 -3.35 1.81 2.45
C GLU A 93 -3.67 0.32 2.64
N SER A 94 -2.91 -0.60 2.02
CA SER A 94 -3.11 -2.04 2.23
C SER A 94 -2.94 -2.43 3.70
N TYR A 95 -1.93 -1.90 4.39
CA TYR A 95 -1.75 -2.12 5.83
C TYR A 95 -2.88 -1.53 6.68
N VAL A 96 -3.28 -0.28 6.43
CA VAL A 96 -4.37 0.40 7.17
C VAL A 96 -5.70 -0.35 6.99
N LYS A 97 -5.97 -0.85 5.77
CA LYS A 97 -7.12 -1.71 5.48
C LYS A 97 -7.04 -3.04 6.23
N ALA A 98 -5.86 -3.65 6.30
CA ALA A 98 -5.66 -4.91 7.02
C ALA A 98 -5.97 -4.79 8.52
N ILE A 99 -5.51 -3.70 9.16
CA ILE A 99 -5.75 -3.49 10.60
C ILE A 99 -7.13 -2.85 10.90
N GLY A 100 -7.87 -2.41 9.87
CA GLY A 100 -9.26 -1.95 9.99
C GLY A 100 -9.44 -0.63 10.75
N VAL A 101 -8.40 0.20 10.84
CA VAL A 101 -8.43 1.42 11.66
C VAL A 101 -8.96 2.65 10.92
N GLY A 102 -8.94 2.65 9.58
CA GLY A 102 -9.36 3.79 8.76
C GLY A 102 -8.48 5.03 8.91
N ILE A 103 -9.05 6.21 8.60
CA ILE A 103 -8.35 7.50 8.45
C ILE A 103 -7.71 8.02 9.75
N THR A 104 -8.05 7.47 10.91
CA THR A 104 -7.56 7.96 12.22
C THR A 104 -6.08 7.66 12.51
N THR A 105 -5.36 7.08 11.54
CA THR A 105 -3.97 6.62 11.74
C THR A 105 -2.98 7.70 11.35
N ASN A 106 -2.00 7.95 12.22
CA ASN A 106 -0.86 8.79 11.86
C ASN A 106 0.04 8.04 10.87
N LEU A 107 -0.10 8.32 9.58
CA LEU A 107 0.64 7.63 8.52
C LEU A 107 2.16 7.85 8.56
N GLN A 108 2.64 8.89 9.26
CA GLN A 108 4.07 9.09 9.50
C GLN A 108 4.67 8.06 10.46
N ASP A 109 3.86 7.44 11.33
CA ASP A 109 4.34 6.41 12.26
C ASP A 109 4.52 5.06 11.56
N ILE A 110 4.00 4.91 10.33
CA ILE A 110 4.11 3.72 9.48
C ILE A 110 5.21 4.02 8.47
N SER A 111 6.22 3.17 8.37
CA SER A 111 7.31 3.37 7.40
C SER A 111 7.62 2.07 6.69
N PHE A 112 7.63 2.12 5.36
CA PHE A 112 8.01 1.00 4.53
C PHE A 112 9.42 1.14 4.00
N LYS A 113 10.17 0.04 4.01
CA LYS A 113 11.44 -0.10 3.32
C LYS A 113 11.29 -1.15 2.21
N VAL A 114 11.28 -0.66 0.98
CA VAL A 114 11.25 -1.50 -0.23
C VAL A 114 12.68 -1.93 -0.55
N ASN A 115 12.94 -3.25 -0.59
CA ASN A 115 14.28 -3.78 -0.90
C ASN A 115 14.45 -4.02 -2.40
N THR A 116 13.44 -4.59 -3.07
CA THR A 116 13.41 -4.64 -4.52
C THR A 116 12.95 -3.29 -5.10
N SER A 117 13.81 -2.62 -5.87
CA SER A 117 13.57 -1.26 -6.37
C SER A 117 12.56 -1.18 -7.53
N VAL A 118 12.51 -2.20 -8.39
CA VAL A 118 11.67 -2.22 -9.59
C VAL A 118 10.73 -3.41 -9.56
N LEU A 119 9.43 -3.16 -9.68
CA LEU A 119 8.41 -4.19 -9.80
C LEU A 119 8.27 -4.65 -11.26
N ASN A 120 7.90 -5.92 -11.45
CA ASN A 120 7.63 -6.50 -12.77
C ASN A 120 6.25 -7.17 -12.79
N LYS A 121 5.67 -7.31 -13.99
CA LYS A 121 4.36 -7.94 -14.18
C LYS A 121 4.32 -9.45 -14.03
N ASN A 122 5.49 -10.08 -14.05
CA ASN A 122 5.59 -11.53 -14.05
C ASN A 122 6.13 -12.09 -12.74
N SER A 123 6.31 -11.25 -11.72
CA SER A 123 6.90 -11.65 -10.45
C SER A 123 6.30 -10.88 -9.29
N ILE A 124 5.90 -11.63 -8.26
CA ILE A 124 5.58 -11.07 -6.94
C ILE A 124 6.89 -10.89 -6.18
N VAL A 125 7.06 -9.74 -5.55
CA VAL A 125 8.13 -9.52 -4.56
C VAL A 125 7.51 -9.53 -3.17
N ASP A 126 8.23 -10.09 -2.20
CA ASP A 126 7.78 -10.15 -0.80
C ASP A 126 8.87 -9.79 0.21
N ASP A 127 9.83 -8.97 -0.22
CA ASP A 127 10.98 -8.52 0.56
C ASP A 127 10.78 -7.16 1.25
N THR A 128 9.61 -6.53 1.11
CA THR A 128 9.32 -5.23 1.72
C THR A 128 9.12 -5.34 3.22
N GLU A 129 9.77 -4.44 3.97
CA GLU A 129 9.76 -4.41 5.42
C GLU A 129 8.87 -3.28 5.94
N LEU A 130 8.13 -3.54 7.02
CA LEU A 130 7.32 -2.55 7.73
C LEU A 130 7.95 -2.20 9.08
N TYR A 131 7.99 -0.90 9.35
CA TYR A 131 8.39 -0.31 10.61
C TYR A 131 7.25 0.52 11.19
N ILE A 132 6.96 0.33 12.48
CA ILE A 132 6.01 1.16 13.23
C ILE A 132 6.78 1.92 14.29
N LYS A 133 6.77 3.26 14.20
CA LYS A 133 7.54 4.17 15.08
C LYS A 133 9.03 3.77 15.17
N GLY A 134 9.62 3.41 14.02
CA GLY A 134 11.02 3.00 13.90
C GLY A 134 11.32 1.55 14.29
N MET A 135 10.34 0.78 14.78
CA MET A 135 10.53 -0.64 15.13
C MET A 135 10.04 -1.55 14.01
N LYS A 136 10.89 -2.47 13.54
CA LYS A 136 10.49 -3.49 12.56
C LYS A 136 9.41 -4.39 13.15
N VAL A 137 8.34 -4.62 12.40
CA VAL A 137 7.23 -5.50 12.77
C VAL A 137 7.10 -6.67 11.81
N ASN A 138 6.56 -7.79 12.30
CA ASN A 138 6.42 -9.01 11.52
C ASN A 138 5.13 -8.99 10.67
N TRP A 139 5.22 -8.36 9.51
CA TRP A 139 4.18 -8.36 8.48
C TRP A 139 4.76 -8.84 7.16
N LYS A 140 3.96 -9.57 6.38
CA LYS A 140 4.30 -9.97 5.02
C LYS A 140 3.54 -9.09 4.04
N PHE A 141 4.26 -8.53 3.07
CA PHE A 141 3.69 -7.76 1.96
C PHE A 141 4.02 -8.49 0.66
N GLN A 142 3.05 -8.56 -0.25
CA GLN A 142 3.25 -9.10 -1.59
C GLN A 142 2.94 -7.98 -2.58
N GLU A 143 3.91 -7.65 -3.43
CA GLU A 143 3.79 -6.53 -4.37
C GLU A 143 4.03 -7.04 -5.79
N MET A 144 3.25 -6.52 -6.74
CA MET A 144 3.35 -6.82 -8.15
C MET A 144 2.86 -5.64 -8.97
N LEU A 145 3.47 -5.41 -10.13
CA LEU A 145 2.95 -4.47 -11.12
C LEU A 145 1.87 -5.18 -11.96
N LEU A 146 0.66 -4.64 -12.05
CA LEU A 146 -0.40 -5.27 -12.86
C LEU A 146 -0.20 -4.99 -14.35
N ASP A 147 0.07 -3.74 -14.72
CA ASP A 147 0.38 -3.34 -16.09
C ASP A 147 1.28 -2.09 -16.16
N ASP A 148 1.57 -1.61 -17.38
CA ASP A 148 2.42 -0.43 -17.60
C ASP A 148 1.61 0.85 -17.91
N GLN A 149 0.28 0.80 -17.72
CA GLN A 149 -0.63 1.87 -18.16
C GLN A 149 -0.85 2.96 -17.10
#